data_AF-A0A3N9V0G2-F1
#
_entry.id   AF-A0A3N9V0G2-F1
#
_cell.length_a   1.000
_cell.length_b   1.000
_cell.length_c   1.000
_cell.angle_alpha   90.00
_cell.angle_beta   90.00
_cell.angle_gamma   90.00
#
_symmetry.space_group_name_H-M   'P 1'
#
loop_
_entity.id
_entity.type
_entity.pdbx_description
1 polymer ?
#
loop_
_entity_poly.entity_id
_entity_poly.type
_entity_poly.pdbx_seq_one_letter_code
_entity_poly.pdbx_strand_id
1 'polypeptide(L)'
;MNKLSKMAYAIFLFSITLLGMAVPGLCQESPVVNIIVDADIAHAPSSDDIKVAGDSLINLVNEIDPMGRNVTIFVSGEMATAYRLGVTSQGTMTNHELALYGNNTGENLASLSAAEQGAILKDANNMLYHCYVCGGKHVNIKGFRPQGFEQNEDTLRGLENLSIIYDAGFQEGLIYSPGHEKDVWPYLIDGFKLYAVPISTAKVNGEDSVLYDKYIKEQMGLSGSQWQDLLQSKFDENAKAGAPTVVIFSNLVSGEGEYLDAYTNFLDYAEGNGARFLTTLQLVDMAAAKNPGNTLPELEQAKLGAKDVSPTEKGSVTTCPTCDQASAGKGASIITFNIKKGKQCLNCTNSTINSTANSTAAA
;
A
#
# COMPACT_ATOMS: atom_id res chain seq x y z
N MET A 1 -78.23 43.24 -21.14
CA MET A 1 -78.34 43.69 -22.55
C MET A 1 -77.09 44.52 -22.82
N ASN A 2 -76.12 44.26 -23.71
CA ASN A 2 -75.94 43.43 -24.90
C ASN A 2 -74.47 42.95 -24.95
N LYS A 3 -74.18 41.65 -25.12
CA LYS A 3 -73.85 40.95 -26.38
C LYS A 3 -72.75 41.57 -27.27
N LEU A 4 -71.61 40.87 -27.28
CA LEU A 4 -70.81 40.39 -28.44
C LEU A 4 -70.20 41.38 -29.44
N SER A 5 -68.86 41.38 -29.51
CA SER A 5 -68.09 40.96 -30.70
C SER A 5 -66.61 40.75 -30.30
N LYS A 6 -66.13 39.51 -30.18
CA LYS A 6 -65.43 38.70 -31.21
C LYS A 6 -63.91 38.93 -31.27
N MET A 7 -63.22 37.80 -31.18
CA MET A 7 -61.95 37.42 -31.81
C MET A 7 -60.62 37.71 -31.11
N ALA A 8 -60.09 36.61 -30.55
CA ALA A 8 -58.77 36.03 -30.84
C ALA A 8 -57.52 36.77 -30.33
N TYR A 9 -56.90 36.18 -29.30
CA TYR A 9 -55.47 35.93 -29.07
C TYR A 9 -55.38 35.50 -27.59
N ALA A 10 -55.56 34.21 -27.25
CA ALA A 10 -54.52 33.19 -27.32
C ALA A 10 -53.14 33.75 -26.93
N ILE A 11 -52.83 33.73 -25.62
CA ILE A 11 -51.59 33.15 -25.07
C ILE A 11 -51.82 32.99 -23.55
N PHE A 12 -51.83 31.72 -23.16
CA PHE A 12 -51.92 31.20 -21.81
C PHE A 12 -50.55 31.40 -21.16
N LEU A 13 -50.40 32.39 -20.28
CA LEU A 13 -49.25 32.45 -19.37
C LEU A 13 -49.63 31.74 -18.08
N PHE A 14 -49.54 30.41 -18.12
CA PHE A 14 -49.43 29.60 -16.91
C PHE A 14 -48.02 29.81 -16.38
N SER A 15 -47.90 30.66 -15.36
CA SER A 15 -46.67 30.82 -14.57
C SER A 15 -46.44 29.53 -13.79
N ILE A 16 -45.78 28.56 -14.43
CA ILE A 16 -45.18 27.42 -13.75
C ILE A 16 -44.00 27.99 -12.96
N THR A 17 -44.21 28.23 -11.67
CA THR A 17 -43.13 28.30 -10.69
C THR A 17 -42.44 26.95 -10.68
N LEU A 18 -41.42 26.79 -11.53
CA LEU A 18 -40.45 25.74 -11.42
C LEU A 18 -39.75 25.94 -10.06
N LEU A 19 -40.16 25.16 -9.06
CA LEU A 19 -39.27 24.83 -7.97
C LEU A 19 -38.02 24.25 -8.61
N GLY A 20 -36.94 25.03 -8.62
CA GLY A 20 -35.60 24.52 -8.84
C GLY A 20 -35.29 23.55 -7.71
N MET A 21 -35.65 22.28 -7.91
CA MET A 21 -34.96 21.20 -7.24
C MET A 21 -33.52 21.30 -7.72
N ALA A 22 -32.68 21.94 -6.92
CA ALA A 22 -31.25 21.75 -7.01
C ALA A 22 -31.03 20.26 -6.80
N VAL A 23 -30.86 19.52 -7.90
CA VAL A 23 -30.26 18.18 -7.85
C VAL A 23 -28.87 18.41 -7.28
N PRO A 24 -28.52 17.90 -6.07
CA PRO A 24 -27.12 17.83 -5.67
C PRO A 24 -26.52 16.67 -6.46
N GLY A 25 -26.29 16.93 -7.74
CA GLY A 25 -25.50 16.12 -8.64
C GLY A 25 -24.28 16.95 -9.04
N LEU A 26 -23.62 17.59 -8.08
CA LEU A 26 -22.20 17.85 -8.28
C LEU A 26 -21.55 16.47 -8.38
N CYS A 27 -20.81 16.24 -9.47
CA CYS A 27 -19.93 15.10 -9.63
C CYS A 27 -18.98 15.03 -8.43
N GLN A 28 -19.39 14.37 -7.35
CA GLN A 28 -18.52 14.12 -6.22
C GLN A 28 -17.47 13.15 -6.74
N GLU A 29 -16.20 13.58 -6.75
CA GLU A 29 -15.10 12.69 -7.09
C GLU A 29 -15.20 11.45 -6.19
N SER A 30 -15.06 10.26 -6.79
CA SER A 30 -15.10 9.00 -6.03
C SER A 30 -14.13 9.08 -4.84
N PRO A 31 -14.59 8.74 -3.61
CA PRO A 31 -13.74 8.74 -2.42
C PRO A 31 -12.44 7.98 -2.66
N VAL A 32 -11.34 8.47 -2.10
CA VAL A 32 -10.02 7.86 -2.27
C VAL A 32 -9.63 7.13 -1.01
N VAL A 33 -9.20 5.89 -1.15
CA VAL A 33 -8.65 5.08 -0.06
C VAL A 33 -7.24 4.64 -0.45
N ASN A 34 -6.30 4.82 0.47
CA ASN A 34 -4.96 4.28 0.39
C ASN A 34 -4.74 3.33 1.56
N ILE A 35 -4.59 2.04 1.23
CA ILE A 35 -4.28 1.00 2.19
C ILE A 35 -2.77 0.83 2.23
N ILE A 36 -2.23 1.00 3.43
CA ILE A 36 -0.84 0.73 3.76
C ILE A 36 -0.80 -0.56 4.57
N VAL A 37 0.01 -1.52 4.14
CA VAL A 37 0.31 -2.72 4.92
C VAL A 37 1.75 -2.65 5.41
N ASP A 38 1.95 -2.62 6.73
CA ASP A 38 3.27 -2.80 7.33
C ASP A 38 3.55 -4.30 7.39
N ALA A 39 4.43 -4.78 6.51
CA ALA A 39 4.89 -6.16 6.45
C ALA A 39 6.17 -6.30 7.26
N ASP A 40 5.99 -6.73 8.51
CA ASP A 40 7.05 -6.84 9.51
C ASP A 40 7.12 -8.25 10.11
N ILE A 41 8.15 -8.48 10.92
CA ILE A 41 8.39 -9.76 11.57
C ILE A 41 9.08 -9.54 12.92
N ALA A 42 9.04 -10.51 13.85
CA ALA A 42 9.82 -10.38 15.08
C ALA A 42 11.33 -10.31 14.78
N HIS A 43 12.07 -9.52 15.57
CA HIS A 43 13.54 -9.48 15.49
C HIS A 43 14.15 -10.86 15.70
N ALA A 44 15.13 -11.23 14.87
CA ALA A 44 15.77 -12.54 14.88
C ALA A 44 14.75 -13.71 14.90
N PRO A 45 13.88 -13.83 13.88
CA PRO A 45 12.69 -14.65 13.94
C PRO A 45 13.00 -16.15 13.93
N SER A 46 12.20 -16.91 14.67
CA SER A 46 12.15 -18.37 14.55
C SER A 46 11.41 -18.80 13.27
N SER A 47 11.50 -20.08 12.91
CA SER A 47 10.73 -20.62 11.77
C SER A 47 9.21 -20.45 11.93
N ASP A 48 8.71 -20.52 13.17
CA ASP A 48 7.29 -20.33 13.45
C ASP A 48 6.90 -18.86 13.29
N ASP A 49 7.75 -17.92 13.73
CA ASP A 49 7.52 -16.48 13.53
C ASP A 49 7.46 -16.14 12.03
N ILE A 50 8.34 -16.73 11.22
CA ILE A 50 8.34 -16.56 9.76
C ILE A 50 7.03 -17.06 9.16
N LYS A 51 6.56 -18.23 9.60
CA LYS A 51 5.30 -18.79 9.12
C LYS A 51 4.12 -17.90 9.51
N VAL A 52 4.04 -17.46 10.76
CA VAL A 52 2.95 -16.61 11.25
C VAL A 52 2.94 -15.28 10.52
N ALA A 53 4.08 -14.58 10.43
CA ALA A 53 4.17 -13.29 9.74
C ALA A 53 3.84 -13.41 8.25
N GLY A 54 4.31 -14.48 7.60
CA GLY A 54 4.03 -14.78 6.20
C GLY A 54 2.55 -15.10 5.93
N ASP A 55 1.95 -15.99 6.72
CA ASP A 55 0.53 -16.34 6.62
C ASP A 55 -0.36 -15.11 6.88
N SER A 56 0.02 -14.29 7.86
CA SER A 56 -0.69 -13.05 8.20
C SER A 56 -0.64 -12.01 7.07
N LEU A 57 0.50 -11.84 6.42
CA LEU A 57 0.61 -10.99 5.22
C LEU A 57 -0.24 -11.54 4.07
N ILE A 58 -0.23 -12.85 3.86
CA ILE A 58 -1.06 -13.51 2.84
C ILE A 58 -2.54 -13.26 3.09
N ASN A 59 -3.00 -13.34 4.35
CA ASN A 59 -4.38 -13.07 4.71
C ASN A 59 -4.79 -11.65 4.31
N LEU A 60 -4.00 -10.63 4.68
CA LEU A 60 -4.28 -9.24 4.30
C LEU A 60 -4.35 -9.04 2.79
N VAL A 61 -3.41 -9.64 2.04
CA VAL A 61 -3.35 -9.52 0.59
C VAL A 61 -4.51 -10.24 -0.10
N ASN A 62 -4.95 -11.39 0.42
CA ASN A 62 -6.06 -12.16 -0.15
C ASN A 62 -7.41 -11.43 -0.10
N GLU A 63 -7.54 -10.41 0.75
CA GLU A 63 -8.74 -9.55 0.80
C GLU A 63 -8.67 -8.37 -0.19
N ILE A 64 -7.49 -8.11 -0.79
CA ILE A 64 -7.26 -7.02 -1.74
C ILE A 64 -7.15 -7.52 -3.17
N ASP A 65 -6.23 -8.46 -3.41
CA ASP A 65 -5.81 -8.85 -4.75
C ASP A 65 -6.93 -9.47 -5.61
N PRO A 66 -7.76 -10.40 -5.09
CA PRO A 66 -8.84 -10.99 -5.89
C PRO A 66 -9.90 -9.99 -6.37
N MET A 67 -9.99 -8.83 -5.71
CA MET A 67 -10.90 -7.74 -6.08
C MET A 67 -10.23 -6.69 -6.97
N GLY A 68 -8.94 -6.85 -7.31
CA GLY A 68 -8.17 -5.91 -8.12
C GLY A 68 -7.96 -4.56 -7.45
N ARG A 69 -8.02 -4.50 -6.12
CA ARG A 69 -7.78 -3.28 -5.32
C ARG A 69 -6.26 -3.02 -5.27
N ASN A 70 -5.87 -1.74 -5.27
CA ASN A 70 -4.46 -1.35 -5.17
C ASN A 70 -4.03 -1.19 -3.70
N VAL A 71 -2.78 -1.55 -3.40
CA VAL A 71 -2.20 -1.51 -2.04
C VAL A 71 -0.72 -1.15 -2.07
N THR A 72 -0.24 -0.49 -1.02
CA THR A 72 1.19 -0.37 -0.76
C THR A 72 1.59 -1.22 0.43
N ILE A 73 2.60 -2.07 0.24
CA ILE A 73 3.17 -2.92 1.27
C ILE A 73 4.55 -2.37 1.62
N PHE A 74 4.70 -1.83 2.82
CA PHE A 74 6.00 -1.38 3.33
C PHE A 74 6.66 -2.57 4.03
N VAL A 75 7.84 -2.95 3.54
CA VAL A 75 8.52 -4.20 3.94
C VAL A 75 9.77 -3.85 4.73
N SER A 76 9.92 -4.44 5.93
CA SER A 76 11.17 -4.32 6.69
C SER A 76 12.27 -5.17 6.07
N GLY A 77 13.54 -4.77 6.25
CA GLY A 77 14.69 -5.56 5.79
C GLY A 77 14.72 -6.99 6.37
N GLU A 78 14.34 -7.16 7.63
CA GLU A 78 14.17 -8.47 8.28
C GLU A 78 13.10 -9.31 7.58
N MET A 79 11.95 -8.74 7.27
CA MET A 79 10.89 -9.43 6.52
C MET A 79 11.33 -9.79 5.09
N ALA A 80 11.98 -8.86 4.39
CA ALA A 80 12.54 -9.09 3.06
C ALA A 80 13.59 -10.22 3.05
N THR A 81 14.34 -10.37 4.14
CA THR A 81 15.35 -11.41 4.30
C THR A 81 14.72 -12.76 4.67
N ALA A 82 13.88 -12.79 5.69
CA ALA A 82 13.34 -14.01 6.26
C ALA A 82 12.23 -14.64 5.38
N TYR A 83 11.43 -13.81 4.71
CA TYR A 83 10.30 -14.23 3.88
C TYR A 83 10.43 -13.80 2.41
N ARG A 84 11.66 -13.81 1.90
CA ARG A 84 12.04 -13.27 0.58
C ARG A 84 11.15 -13.71 -0.57
N LEU A 85 10.81 -15.00 -0.67
CA LEU A 85 10.00 -15.51 -1.78
C LEU A 85 8.58 -14.94 -1.77
N GLY A 86 7.96 -14.84 -0.60
CA GLY A 86 6.61 -14.28 -0.48
C GLY A 86 6.60 -12.76 -0.72
N VAL A 87 7.61 -12.03 -0.26
CA VAL A 87 7.80 -10.61 -0.62
C VAL A 87 7.99 -10.44 -2.12
N THR A 88 8.84 -11.28 -2.73
CA THR A 88 9.10 -11.27 -4.17
C THR A 88 7.82 -11.51 -4.97
N SER A 89 6.96 -12.46 -4.55
CA SER A 89 5.69 -12.69 -5.24
C SER A 89 4.78 -11.47 -5.19
N GLN A 90 4.75 -10.74 -4.08
CA GLN A 90 3.96 -9.50 -3.98
C GLN A 90 4.45 -8.44 -4.97
N GLY A 91 5.76 -8.32 -5.15
CA GLY A 91 6.36 -7.37 -6.11
C GLY A 91 6.09 -7.68 -7.57
N THR A 92 5.55 -8.86 -7.90
CA THR A 92 5.15 -9.21 -9.28
C THR A 92 3.71 -8.82 -9.62
N MET A 93 2.90 -8.44 -8.62
CA MET A 93 1.50 -8.06 -8.82
C MET A 93 1.39 -6.60 -9.29
N THR A 94 0.55 -6.33 -10.29
CA THR A 94 0.47 -4.99 -10.91
C THR A 94 -0.26 -3.95 -10.08
N ASN A 95 -1.09 -4.39 -9.14
CA ASN A 95 -1.85 -3.60 -8.17
C ASN A 95 -1.10 -3.41 -6.84
N HIS A 96 0.09 -4.01 -6.68
CA HIS A 96 0.89 -3.88 -5.48
C HIS A 96 2.05 -2.91 -5.70
N GLU A 97 2.27 -2.06 -4.71
CA GLU A 97 3.50 -1.29 -4.57
C GLU A 97 4.29 -1.84 -3.38
N LEU A 98 5.59 -2.07 -3.55
CA LEU A 98 6.48 -2.38 -2.43
C LEU A 98 7.33 -1.15 -2.06
N ALA A 99 7.39 -0.84 -0.77
CA ALA A 99 8.09 0.31 -0.21
C ALA A 99 8.90 -0.10 1.05
N LEU A 100 9.73 0.80 1.58
CA LEU A 100 10.63 0.51 2.70
C LEU A 100 10.00 0.77 4.06
N TYR A 101 10.10 -0.20 4.99
CA TYR A 101 9.66 -0.06 6.39
C TYR A 101 10.84 -0.17 7.38
N GLY A 102 11.92 0.56 7.12
CA GLY A 102 13.18 0.39 7.86
C GLY A 102 13.87 -0.94 7.56
N ASN A 103 14.92 -1.25 8.32
CA ASN A 103 15.70 -2.48 8.15
C ASN A 103 15.32 -3.53 9.21
N ASN A 104 15.46 -3.16 10.48
CA ASN A 104 15.19 -4.01 11.64
C ASN A 104 13.92 -3.56 12.35
N THR A 105 13.28 -4.50 13.02
CA THR A 105 12.05 -4.27 13.79
C THR A 105 12.33 -3.45 15.06
N GLY A 106 11.49 -2.45 15.32
CA GLY A 106 11.61 -1.53 16.45
C GLY A 106 12.64 -0.40 16.25
N GLU A 107 12.98 -0.06 15.01
CA GLU A 107 13.94 1.02 14.73
C GLU A 107 13.43 2.40 15.15
N ASN A 108 14.31 3.19 15.77
CA ASN A 108 14.12 4.63 15.97
C ASN A 108 15.26 5.36 15.24
N LEU A 109 15.01 5.77 13.98
CA LEU A 109 16.01 6.47 13.18
C LEU A 109 16.33 7.86 13.74
N ALA A 110 15.35 8.55 14.32
CA ALA A 110 15.53 9.89 14.87
C ALA A 110 16.61 9.97 15.97
N SER A 111 16.84 8.86 16.67
CA SER A 111 17.85 8.73 17.74
C SER A 111 19.29 8.47 17.25
N LEU A 112 19.45 8.15 15.96
CA LEU A 112 20.73 7.74 15.37
C LEU A 112 21.43 8.89 14.64
N SER A 113 22.74 8.78 14.45
CA SER A 113 23.49 9.72 13.62
C SER A 113 23.12 9.60 12.14
N ALA A 114 23.30 10.69 11.37
CA ALA A 114 23.06 10.70 9.92
C ALA A 114 23.76 9.55 9.17
N ALA A 115 24.98 9.19 9.59
CA ALA A 115 25.74 8.11 8.97
C ALA A 115 25.12 6.73 9.25
N GLU A 116 24.65 6.49 10.47
CA GLU A 116 23.97 5.24 10.86
C GLU A 116 22.62 5.12 10.16
N GLN A 117 21.82 6.19 10.15
CA GLN A 117 20.56 6.24 9.42
C GLN A 117 20.78 5.95 7.93
N GLY A 118 21.77 6.59 7.30
CA GLY A 118 22.10 6.37 5.90
C GLY A 118 22.52 4.94 5.59
N ALA A 119 23.27 4.28 6.49
CA ALA A 119 23.64 2.87 6.34
C ALA A 119 22.42 1.95 6.42
N ILE A 120 21.56 2.15 7.42
CA ILE A 120 20.34 1.36 7.63
C ILE A 120 19.40 1.49 6.42
N LEU A 121 19.12 2.70 5.96
CA LEU A 121 18.25 2.96 4.81
C LEU A 121 18.79 2.32 3.53
N LYS A 122 20.11 2.42 3.30
CA LYS A 122 20.76 1.83 2.14
C LYS A 122 20.70 0.31 2.16
N ASP A 123 20.93 -0.30 3.32
CA ASP A 123 20.90 -1.75 3.48
C ASP A 123 19.48 -2.29 3.30
N ALA A 124 18.46 -1.65 3.91
CA ALA A 124 17.05 -1.99 3.70
C ALA A 124 16.66 -1.88 2.22
N ASN A 125 17.05 -0.79 1.56
CA ASN A 125 16.81 -0.58 0.13
C ASN A 125 17.44 -1.69 -0.72
N ASN A 126 18.69 -2.07 -0.41
CA ASN A 126 19.37 -3.15 -1.10
C ASN A 126 18.66 -4.50 -0.90
N MET A 127 18.23 -4.83 0.32
CA MET A 127 17.51 -6.08 0.61
C MET A 127 16.23 -6.19 -0.23
N LEU A 128 15.39 -5.15 -0.21
CA LEU A 128 14.14 -5.13 -0.96
C LEU A 128 14.36 -5.07 -2.48
N TYR A 129 15.37 -4.32 -2.95
CA TYR A 129 15.65 -4.18 -4.39
C TYR A 129 15.97 -5.52 -5.05
N HIS A 130 16.56 -6.44 -4.28
CA HIS A 130 16.89 -7.78 -4.73
C HIS A 130 15.78 -8.82 -4.53
N CYS A 131 14.59 -8.44 -4.05
CA CYS A 131 13.39 -9.30 -4.03
C CYS A 131 12.70 -9.33 -5.40
N TYR A 132 13.33 -9.99 -6.38
CA TYR A 132 12.79 -10.12 -7.73
C TYR A 132 12.86 -11.56 -8.23
N VAL A 133 12.05 -11.86 -9.25
CA VAL A 133 12.10 -13.13 -10.01
C VAL A 133 13.11 -12.99 -11.14
N CYS A 134 13.94 -14.01 -11.37
CA CYS A 134 14.88 -14.05 -12.49
C CYS A 134 14.15 -13.85 -13.82
N GLY A 135 14.64 -12.91 -14.65
CA GLY A 135 13.99 -12.53 -15.91
C GLY A 135 12.70 -11.71 -15.74
N GLY A 136 12.35 -11.33 -14.51
CA GLY A 136 11.28 -10.40 -14.18
C GLY A 136 11.78 -8.96 -14.12
N LYS A 137 11.18 -8.18 -13.22
CA LYS A 137 11.55 -6.78 -12.97
C LYS A 137 12.04 -6.60 -11.54
N HIS A 138 12.92 -5.62 -11.34
CA HIS A 138 13.29 -5.19 -10.01
C HIS A 138 12.10 -4.57 -9.28
N VAL A 139 12.17 -4.52 -7.96
CA VAL A 139 11.24 -3.70 -7.19
C VAL A 139 11.53 -2.22 -7.46
N ASN A 140 10.51 -1.46 -7.85
CA ASN A 140 10.61 -0.01 -8.02
C ASN A 140 10.35 0.69 -6.67
N ILE A 141 11.37 0.73 -5.81
CA ILE A 141 11.24 1.27 -4.47
C ILE A 141 11.17 2.80 -4.52
N LYS A 142 10.02 3.36 -4.13
CA LYS A 142 9.74 4.81 -4.18
C LYS A 142 9.15 5.41 -2.91
N GLY A 143 8.75 4.55 -1.98
CA GLY A 143 8.24 4.94 -0.68
C GLY A 143 9.13 4.54 0.45
N PHE A 144 9.06 5.32 1.53
CA PHE A 144 9.57 4.96 2.83
C PHE A 144 8.51 5.25 3.90
N ARG A 145 8.54 4.47 4.98
CA ARG A 145 7.76 4.70 6.18
C ARG A 145 8.64 4.40 7.40
N PRO A 146 8.90 5.39 8.27
CA PRO A 146 9.64 5.16 9.50
C PRO A 146 8.78 4.38 10.49
N GLN A 147 9.42 3.41 11.16
CA GLN A 147 8.77 2.69 12.25
C GLN A 147 8.50 3.63 13.41
N GLY A 148 7.31 3.51 14.01
CA GLY A 148 6.89 4.38 15.10
C GLY A 148 6.78 5.88 14.74
N PHE A 149 6.85 6.24 13.45
CA PHE A 149 6.94 7.63 12.99
C PHE A 149 8.23 8.35 13.42
N GLU A 150 9.27 7.60 13.82
CA GLU A 150 10.52 8.13 14.37
C GLU A 150 11.50 8.49 13.24
N GLN A 151 11.51 9.76 12.85
CA GLN A 151 12.39 10.30 11.81
C GLN A 151 12.81 11.75 12.09
N ASN A 152 13.84 12.22 11.39
CA ASN A 152 14.31 13.61 11.44
C ASN A 152 14.84 14.09 10.08
N GLU A 153 15.36 15.33 9.99
CA GLU A 153 15.88 15.89 8.73
C GLU A 153 16.98 15.01 8.10
N ASP A 154 17.85 14.38 8.90
CA ASP A 154 18.89 13.49 8.38
C ASP A 154 18.26 12.26 7.69
N THR A 155 17.12 11.76 8.21
CA THR A 155 16.34 10.70 7.57
C THR A 155 15.88 11.16 6.19
N LEU A 156 15.25 12.34 6.10
CA LEU A 156 14.73 12.88 4.85
C LEU A 156 15.84 13.08 3.80
N ARG A 157 17.02 13.57 4.20
CA ARG A 157 18.20 13.65 3.32
C ARG A 157 18.69 12.28 2.85
N GLY A 158 18.67 11.28 3.74
CA GLY A 158 18.96 9.90 3.42
C GLY A 158 18.03 9.35 2.32
N LEU A 159 16.73 9.66 2.40
CA LEU A 159 15.72 9.26 1.43
C LEU A 159 15.93 9.92 0.06
N GLU A 160 16.24 11.22 0.00
CA GLU A 160 16.57 11.92 -1.25
C GLU A 160 17.77 11.26 -1.96
N ASN A 161 18.82 10.91 -1.20
CA ASN A 161 20.02 10.25 -1.73
C ASN A 161 19.71 8.86 -2.33
N LEU A 162 18.65 8.20 -1.86
CA LEU A 162 18.16 6.92 -2.39
C LEU A 162 17.13 7.09 -3.51
N SER A 163 16.81 8.34 -3.91
CA SER A 163 15.77 8.63 -4.90
C SER A 163 14.38 8.08 -4.52
N ILE A 164 14.10 8.06 -3.21
CA ILE A 164 12.76 7.86 -2.65
C ILE A 164 11.95 9.13 -2.90
N ILE A 165 10.68 8.98 -3.24
CA ILE A 165 9.81 10.07 -3.71
C ILE A 165 8.85 10.53 -2.63
N TYR A 166 8.43 9.62 -1.75
CA TYR A 166 7.51 9.96 -0.69
C TYR A 166 7.88 9.27 0.62
N ASP A 167 7.49 9.91 1.71
CA ASP A 167 7.57 9.42 3.07
C ASP A 167 6.18 9.40 3.72
N ALA A 168 5.80 8.23 4.24
CA ALA A 168 4.54 7.98 4.95
C ALA A 168 4.72 8.00 6.49
N GLY A 169 5.65 8.85 6.96
CA GLY A 169 5.94 9.08 8.38
C GLY A 169 5.25 10.30 9.00
N PHE A 170 4.27 10.91 8.31
CA PHE A 170 3.52 12.07 8.77
C PHE A 170 2.09 11.68 9.17
N GLN A 171 1.47 12.45 10.06
CA GLN A 171 0.12 12.22 10.59
C GLN A 171 -0.70 13.49 10.47
N GLU A 172 -1.88 13.40 9.87
CA GLU A 172 -2.84 14.50 9.71
C GLU A 172 -3.04 15.25 11.05
N GLY A 173 -2.61 16.52 11.11
CA GLY A 173 -2.78 17.38 12.28
C GLY A 173 -1.91 17.06 13.50
N LEU A 174 -1.09 16.00 13.47
CA LEU A 174 -0.26 15.55 14.60
C LEU A 174 1.25 15.62 14.32
N ILE A 175 1.68 15.11 13.16
CA ILE A 175 3.08 15.11 12.73
C ILE A 175 3.10 15.65 11.30
N TYR A 176 3.59 16.88 11.14
CA TYR A 176 3.58 17.60 9.86
C TYR A 176 4.85 18.42 9.70
N SER A 177 5.20 18.73 8.45
CA SER A 177 6.18 19.78 8.16
C SER A 177 5.58 21.16 8.50
N PRO A 178 6.36 22.13 9.01
CA PRO A 178 5.85 23.47 9.31
C PRO A 178 5.09 24.09 8.13
N GLY A 179 3.90 24.63 8.38
CA GLY A 179 3.03 25.21 7.35
C GLY A 179 2.04 24.23 6.70
N HIS A 180 2.11 22.94 7.05
CA HIS A 180 1.25 21.87 6.55
C HIS A 180 0.35 21.27 7.65
N GLU A 181 0.05 22.03 8.70
CA GLU A 181 -0.74 21.60 9.87
C GLU A 181 -2.13 21.04 9.50
N LYS A 182 -2.67 21.46 8.35
CA LYS A 182 -4.03 21.16 7.89
C LYS A 182 -4.06 20.34 6.60
N ASP A 183 -2.89 19.95 6.09
CA ASP A 183 -2.82 19.22 4.84
C ASP A 183 -3.19 17.76 5.06
N VAL A 184 -4.22 17.32 4.34
CA VAL A 184 -4.77 15.95 4.37
C VAL A 184 -4.43 15.16 3.11
N TRP A 185 -3.94 15.85 2.07
CA TRP A 185 -3.41 15.25 0.85
C TRP A 185 -1.89 15.22 0.91
N PRO A 186 -1.22 14.32 0.17
CA PRO A 186 0.23 14.40 0.03
C PRO A 186 0.69 15.78 -0.45
N TYR A 187 1.79 16.25 0.12
CA TYR A 187 2.38 17.55 -0.20
C TYR A 187 3.89 17.45 -0.32
N LEU A 188 4.48 18.33 -1.13
CA LEU A 188 5.93 18.41 -1.24
C LEU A 188 6.49 19.09 0.02
N ILE A 189 7.50 18.49 0.65
CA ILE A 189 8.12 19.03 1.85
C ILE A 189 9.06 20.17 1.46
N ASP A 190 8.86 21.35 2.05
CA ASP A 190 9.73 22.51 1.83
C ASP A 190 11.21 22.19 2.12
N GLY A 191 12.07 22.45 1.12
CA GLY A 191 13.51 22.20 1.22
C GLY A 191 13.94 20.76 0.89
N PHE A 192 13.02 19.89 0.46
CA PHE A 192 13.27 18.51 0.05
C PHE A 192 12.58 18.17 -1.27
N LYS A 193 13.13 17.20 -1.99
CA LYS A 193 12.52 16.54 -3.14
C LYS A 193 11.76 15.29 -2.72
N LEU A 194 10.91 15.45 -1.72
CA LEU A 194 10.21 14.35 -1.07
C LEU A 194 8.80 14.79 -0.72
N TYR A 195 7.81 13.96 -1.03
CA TYR A 195 6.44 14.17 -0.60
C TYR A 195 6.21 13.62 0.79
N ALA A 196 5.58 14.39 1.67
CA ALA A 196 4.96 13.85 2.87
C ALA A 196 3.61 13.23 2.49
N VAL A 197 3.32 12.06 3.04
CA VAL A 197 2.00 11.41 2.96
C VAL A 197 1.39 11.39 4.36
N PRO A 198 0.43 12.30 4.65
CA PRO A 198 -0.25 12.31 5.94
C PRO A 198 -1.14 11.09 6.09
N ILE A 199 -0.89 10.30 7.13
CA ILE A 199 -1.81 9.25 7.56
C ILE A 199 -3.02 9.90 8.21
N SER A 200 -4.23 9.44 7.87
CA SER A 200 -5.46 10.01 8.42
C SER A 200 -5.52 9.85 9.95
N THR A 201 -6.09 10.85 10.62
CA THR A 201 -6.32 10.82 12.07
C THR A 201 -7.81 10.87 12.40
N ALA A 202 -8.19 10.27 13.52
CA ALA A 202 -9.57 10.27 14.01
C ALA A 202 -9.62 10.51 15.51
N LYS A 203 -10.73 11.11 15.97
CA LYS A 203 -10.96 11.33 17.40
C LYS A 203 -11.32 10.03 18.10
N VAL A 204 -10.52 9.62 19.07
CA VAL A 204 -10.81 8.50 19.99
C VAL A 204 -10.80 9.06 21.40
N ASN A 205 -11.94 8.97 22.09
CA ASN A 205 -12.11 9.55 23.44
C ASN A 205 -11.77 11.06 23.54
N GLY A 206 -11.91 11.81 22.44
CA GLY A 206 -11.63 13.25 22.37
C GLY A 206 -10.19 13.61 21.96
N GLU A 207 -9.29 12.63 21.90
CA GLU A 207 -7.90 12.80 21.46
C GLU A 207 -7.74 12.38 20.00
N ASP A 208 -6.89 13.06 19.24
CA ASP A 208 -6.57 12.65 17.87
C ASP A 208 -5.64 11.44 17.91
N SER A 209 -6.02 10.40 17.17
CA SER A 209 -5.24 9.18 17.01
C SER A 209 -5.05 8.89 15.53
N VAL A 210 -3.86 8.47 15.15
CA VAL A 210 -3.58 7.98 13.80
C VAL A 210 -4.37 6.71 13.49
N LEU A 211 -4.85 6.58 12.25
CA LEU A 211 -5.45 5.36 11.73
C LEU A 211 -4.37 4.30 11.46
N TYR A 212 -3.87 3.70 12.54
CA TYR A 212 -2.92 2.60 12.53
C TYR A 212 -3.37 1.53 13.51
N ASP A 213 -3.70 0.35 13.01
CA ASP A 213 -4.27 -0.76 13.80
C ASP A 213 -3.43 -1.12 15.04
N LYS A 214 -2.10 -1.16 14.92
CA LYS A 214 -1.19 -1.46 16.04
C LYS A 214 -1.30 -0.41 17.14
N TYR A 215 -1.29 0.87 16.79
CA TYR A 215 -1.47 1.95 17.76
C TYR A 215 -2.85 1.89 18.43
N ILE A 216 -3.90 1.69 17.63
CA ILE A 216 -5.28 1.59 18.12
C ILE A 216 -5.47 0.41 19.07
N LYS A 217 -4.87 -0.74 18.76
CA LYS A 217 -4.92 -1.93 19.60
C LYS A 217 -4.11 -1.77 20.88
N GLU A 218 -2.84 -1.40 20.76
CA GLU A 218 -1.87 -1.45 21.85
C GLU A 218 -1.96 -0.24 22.78
N GLN A 219 -2.22 0.95 22.25
CA GLN A 219 -2.22 2.20 23.01
C GLN A 219 -3.64 2.64 23.39
N MET A 220 -4.61 2.46 22.49
CA MET A 220 -6.00 2.89 22.73
C MET A 220 -6.91 1.76 23.25
N GLY A 221 -6.48 0.50 23.14
CA GLY A 221 -7.19 -0.66 23.68
C GLY A 221 -8.53 -0.95 23.01
N LEU A 222 -8.73 -0.53 21.75
CA LEU A 222 -9.99 -0.80 21.03
C LEU A 222 -10.09 -2.27 20.61
N SER A 223 -11.32 -2.81 20.55
CA SER A 223 -11.60 -4.09 19.91
C SER A 223 -11.62 -3.96 18.38
N GLY A 224 -11.65 -5.10 17.68
CA GLY A 224 -11.77 -5.12 16.21
C GLY A 224 -13.06 -4.44 15.72
N SER A 225 -14.19 -4.62 16.42
CA SER A 225 -15.45 -3.95 16.07
C SER A 225 -15.38 -2.43 16.26
N GLN A 226 -14.75 -1.96 17.34
CA GLN A 226 -14.57 -0.52 17.57
C GLN A 226 -13.61 0.09 16.55
N TRP A 227 -12.57 -0.66 16.15
CA TRP A 227 -11.68 -0.25 15.07
C TRP A 227 -12.43 -0.14 13.74
N GLN A 228 -13.28 -1.10 13.41
CA GLN A 228 -14.13 -1.04 12.21
C GLN A 228 -15.04 0.19 12.21
N ASP A 229 -15.72 0.49 13.31
CA ASP A 229 -16.60 1.67 13.42
C ASP A 229 -15.80 2.97 13.21
N LEU A 230 -14.59 3.04 13.75
CA LEU A 230 -13.70 4.18 13.59
C LEU A 230 -13.27 4.37 12.12
N LEU A 231 -12.91 3.27 11.44
CA LEU A 231 -12.54 3.27 10.03
C LEU A 231 -13.68 3.78 9.14
N GLN A 232 -14.89 3.24 9.32
CA GLN A 232 -16.07 3.64 8.54
C GLN A 232 -16.44 5.10 8.80
N SER A 233 -16.42 5.54 10.06
CA SER A 233 -16.71 6.92 10.42
C SER A 233 -15.72 7.90 9.78
N LYS A 234 -14.41 7.61 9.84
CA LYS A 234 -13.40 8.51 9.26
C LYS A 234 -13.44 8.49 7.73
N PHE A 235 -13.74 7.34 7.11
CA PHE A 235 -13.99 7.28 5.67
C PHE A 235 -15.14 8.21 5.24
N ASP A 236 -16.27 8.17 5.94
CA ASP A 236 -17.42 9.02 5.64
C ASP A 236 -17.11 10.52 5.80
N GLU A 237 -16.33 10.87 6.83
CA GLU A 237 -15.85 12.23 7.05
C GLU A 237 -14.96 12.71 5.88
N ASN A 238 -13.96 11.90 5.53
CA ASN A 238 -13.03 12.20 4.45
C ASN A 238 -13.72 12.27 3.09
N ALA A 239 -14.65 11.35 2.82
CA ALA A 239 -15.44 11.33 1.59
C ALA A 239 -16.28 12.62 1.43
N LYS A 240 -16.85 13.14 2.52
CA LYS A 240 -17.59 14.41 2.53
C LYS A 240 -16.67 15.62 2.36
N ALA A 241 -15.46 15.56 2.93
CA ALA A 241 -14.47 16.62 2.86
C ALA A 241 -13.67 16.63 1.53
N GLY A 242 -13.76 15.58 0.71
CA GLY A 242 -12.91 15.40 -0.46
C GLY A 242 -11.44 15.10 -0.10
N ALA A 243 -11.21 14.51 1.07
CA ALA A 243 -9.90 14.06 1.56
C ALA A 243 -9.69 12.56 1.30
N PRO A 244 -8.45 12.10 1.12
CA PRO A 244 -8.17 10.67 1.06
C PRO A 244 -8.27 10.05 2.45
N THR A 245 -8.71 8.79 2.52
CA THR A 245 -8.57 7.97 3.72
C THR A 245 -7.30 7.14 3.61
N VAL A 246 -6.28 7.51 4.38
CA VAL A 246 -4.98 6.84 4.42
C VAL A 246 -4.87 6.09 5.74
N VAL A 247 -4.74 4.77 5.68
CA VAL A 247 -4.80 3.89 6.86
C VAL A 247 -3.72 2.82 6.79
N ILE A 248 -3.15 2.48 7.94
CA ILE A 248 -2.16 1.41 8.07
C ILE A 248 -2.73 0.19 8.79
N PHE A 249 -2.41 -0.96 8.24
CA PHE A 249 -2.63 -2.27 8.82
C PHE A 249 -1.30 -3.01 8.96
N SER A 250 -0.93 -3.38 10.18
CA SER A 250 0.21 -4.25 10.45
C SER A 250 -0.18 -5.70 10.18
N ASN A 251 0.65 -6.45 9.44
CA ASN A 251 0.42 -7.89 9.27
C ASN A 251 0.33 -8.61 10.63
N LEU A 252 1.11 -8.19 11.62
CA LEU A 252 1.10 -8.77 12.97
C LEU A 252 -0.15 -8.42 13.80
N VAL A 253 -1.06 -7.58 13.30
CA VAL A 253 -2.29 -7.17 14.02
C VAL A 253 -3.53 -7.52 13.20
N SER A 254 -3.67 -6.99 11.99
CA SER A 254 -4.81 -7.25 11.11
C SER A 254 -4.65 -8.49 10.22
N GLY A 255 -3.59 -9.28 10.39
CA GLY A 255 -3.42 -10.55 9.66
C GLY A 255 -4.29 -11.71 10.14
N GLU A 256 -4.94 -11.58 11.30
CA GLU A 256 -5.83 -12.60 11.85
C GLU A 256 -6.90 -12.03 12.80
N GLY A 257 -7.89 -12.87 13.14
CA GLY A 257 -8.88 -12.58 14.18
C GLY A 257 -9.78 -11.38 13.88
N GLU A 258 -10.27 -10.73 14.95
CA GLU A 258 -11.24 -9.63 14.85
C GLU A 258 -10.72 -8.40 14.09
N TYR A 259 -9.39 -8.21 14.02
CA TYR A 259 -8.76 -7.10 13.31
C TYR A 259 -8.64 -7.38 11.81
N LEU A 260 -8.55 -8.66 11.41
CA LEU A 260 -8.72 -9.06 10.01
C LEU A 260 -10.18 -8.89 9.57
N ASP A 261 -11.15 -9.28 10.41
CA ASP A 261 -12.58 -9.08 10.13
C ASP A 261 -12.90 -7.58 9.93
N ALA A 262 -12.37 -6.72 10.80
CA ALA A 262 -12.52 -5.27 10.69
C ALA A 262 -11.94 -4.72 9.39
N TYR A 263 -10.76 -5.21 9.00
CA TYR A 263 -10.11 -4.85 7.74
C TYR A 263 -10.95 -5.27 6.52
N THR A 264 -11.37 -6.54 6.43
CA THR A 264 -12.24 -7.03 5.33
C THR A 264 -13.53 -6.23 5.25
N ASN A 265 -14.21 -6.02 6.38
CA ASN A 265 -15.46 -5.26 6.42
C ASN A 265 -15.28 -3.80 6.01
N PHE A 266 -14.14 -3.19 6.34
CA PHE A 266 -13.83 -1.83 5.89
C PHE A 266 -13.60 -1.77 4.38
N LEU A 267 -12.84 -2.70 3.81
CA LEU A 267 -12.61 -2.75 2.36
C LEU A 267 -13.93 -2.87 1.59
N ASP A 268 -14.80 -3.80 2.02
CA ASP A 268 -16.11 -4.01 1.40
C ASP A 268 -17.04 -2.80 1.58
N TYR A 269 -17.00 -2.16 2.76
CA TYR A 269 -17.75 -0.93 3.02
C TYR A 269 -17.30 0.21 2.11
N ALA A 270 -16.00 0.46 2.02
CA ALA A 270 -15.45 1.53 1.19
C ALA A 270 -15.77 1.29 -0.30
N GLU A 271 -15.60 0.07 -0.80
CA GLU A 271 -15.96 -0.28 -2.18
C GLU A 271 -17.46 -0.13 -2.44
N GLY A 272 -18.31 -0.59 -1.52
CA GLY A 272 -19.75 -0.43 -1.59
C GLY A 272 -20.21 1.03 -1.65
N ASN A 273 -19.39 1.95 -1.13
CA ASN A 273 -19.59 3.40 -1.20
C ASN A 273 -18.81 4.07 -2.35
N GLY A 274 -18.33 3.29 -3.32
CA GLY A 274 -17.72 3.78 -4.55
C GLY A 274 -16.29 4.29 -4.40
N ALA A 275 -15.56 3.84 -3.38
CA ALA A 275 -14.16 4.20 -3.19
C ALA A 275 -13.26 3.69 -4.31
N ARG A 276 -12.21 4.47 -4.62
CA ARG A 276 -11.08 4.04 -5.44
C ARG A 276 -9.89 3.76 -4.54
N PHE A 277 -9.36 2.56 -4.66
CA PHE A 277 -8.15 2.14 -3.97
C PHE A 277 -6.94 2.53 -4.79
N LEU A 278 -6.01 3.29 -4.18
CA LEU A 278 -4.77 3.72 -4.81
C LEU A 278 -3.57 3.18 -4.01
N THR A 279 -2.49 2.85 -4.71
CA THR A 279 -1.19 2.77 -4.04
C THR A 279 -0.76 4.16 -3.57
N THR A 280 0.21 4.22 -2.68
CA THR A 280 0.70 5.46 -2.09
C THR A 280 1.38 6.33 -3.15
N LEU A 281 2.17 5.74 -4.06
CA LEU A 281 2.72 6.47 -5.19
C LEU A 281 1.63 7.03 -6.12
N GLN A 282 0.54 6.28 -6.35
CA GLN A 282 -0.59 6.78 -7.14
C GLN A 282 -1.33 7.92 -6.43
N LEU A 283 -1.43 7.87 -5.10
CA LEU A 283 -1.99 8.97 -4.30
C LEU A 283 -1.11 10.23 -4.40
N VAL A 284 0.22 10.07 -4.32
CA VAL A 284 1.19 11.16 -4.51
C VAL A 284 1.10 11.74 -5.93
N ASP A 285 1.01 10.90 -6.96
CA ASP A 285 0.84 11.35 -8.34
C ASP A 285 -0.47 12.14 -8.53
N MET A 286 -1.57 11.66 -7.93
CA MET A 286 -2.84 12.37 -7.94
C MET A 286 -2.75 13.74 -7.25
N ALA A 287 -2.02 13.85 -6.14
CA ALA A 287 -1.82 15.11 -5.44
C ALA A 287 -0.93 16.08 -6.25
N ALA A 288 0.15 15.58 -6.85
CA ALA A 288 1.05 16.35 -7.71
C ALA A 288 0.31 16.90 -8.95
N ALA A 289 -0.56 16.09 -9.57
CA ALA A 289 -1.35 16.52 -10.72
C ALA A 289 -2.33 17.67 -10.39
N LYS A 290 -2.80 17.76 -9.13
CA LYS A 290 -3.64 18.87 -8.65
C LYS A 290 -2.84 20.17 -8.49
N ASN A 291 -1.52 20.08 -8.28
CA ASN A 291 -0.62 21.21 -8.09
C ASN A 291 0.63 21.09 -9.00
N PRO A 292 0.53 21.42 -10.31
CA PRO A 292 1.60 21.17 -11.28
C PRO A 292 2.95 21.85 -10.99
N GLY A 293 2.95 22.87 -10.13
CA GLY A 293 4.18 23.53 -9.65
C GLY A 293 5.01 22.67 -8.69
N ASN A 294 4.46 21.54 -8.22
CA ASN A 294 5.08 20.67 -7.22
C ASN A 294 5.61 19.35 -7.81
N THR A 295 5.48 19.11 -9.12
CA THR A 295 5.87 17.83 -9.74
C THR A 295 7.39 17.64 -9.73
N LEU A 296 7.85 16.50 -9.20
CA LEU A 296 9.27 16.11 -9.19
C LEU A 296 9.65 15.36 -10.48
N PRO A 297 10.82 15.61 -11.09
CA PRO A 297 11.30 14.80 -12.22
C PRO A 297 11.37 13.29 -11.89
N GLU A 298 11.71 12.97 -10.65
CA GLU A 298 11.79 11.60 -10.14
C GLU A 298 10.40 10.91 -10.14
N LEU A 299 9.31 11.67 -9.94
CA LEU A 299 7.94 11.18 -10.03
C LEU A 299 7.58 10.78 -11.47
N GLU A 300 7.98 11.59 -12.45
CA GLU A 300 7.78 11.24 -13.87
C GLU A 300 8.59 10.00 -14.27
N GLN A 301 9.82 9.84 -13.74
CA GLN A 301 10.58 8.61 -13.95
C GLN A 301 9.94 7.40 -13.28
N ALA A 302 9.37 7.56 -12.08
CA ALA A 302 8.71 6.47 -11.37
C ALA A 302 7.48 5.94 -12.12
N LYS A 303 6.77 6.80 -12.89
CA LYS A 303 5.67 6.39 -13.77
C LYS A 303 6.07 5.43 -14.89
N LEU A 304 7.35 5.43 -15.28
CA LEU A 304 7.88 4.48 -16.26
C LEU A 304 7.95 3.04 -15.69
N GLY A 305 7.80 2.91 -14.37
CA GLY A 305 7.75 1.64 -13.68
C GLY A 305 9.12 0.99 -13.45
N ALA A 306 9.07 -0.26 -13.02
CA ALA A 306 10.26 -1.04 -12.70
C ALA A 306 11.13 -1.37 -13.92
N LYS A 307 12.44 -1.44 -13.68
CA LYS A 307 13.45 -1.86 -14.67
C LYS A 307 13.46 -3.38 -14.80
N ASP A 308 13.68 -3.86 -16.02
CA ASP A 308 13.88 -5.29 -16.29
C ASP A 308 15.16 -5.80 -15.63
N VAL A 309 15.10 -7.01 -15.08
CA VAL A 309 16.26 -7.72 -14.52
C VAL A 309 17.07 -8.29 -15.67
N SER A 310 18.39 -8.02 -15.69
CA SER A 310 19.26 -8.62 -16.71
C SER A 310 19.29 -10.15 -16.57
N PRO A 311 19.25 -10.92 -17.67
CA PRO A 311 19.41 -12.38 -17.61
C PRO A 311 20.71 -12.86 -16.97
N THR A 312 21.72 -12.00 -16.89
CA THR A 312 23.02 -12.29 -16.27
C THR A 312 23.14 -11.81 -14.83
N GLU A 313 22.15 -11.09 -14.31
CA GLU A 313 22.17 -10.59 -12.95
C GLU A 313 21.89 -11.70 -11.95
N LYS A 314 22.91 -12.02 -11.13
CA LYS A 314 22.76 -12.89 -9.97
C LYS A 314 22.41 -12.00 -8.78
N GLY A 315 21.28 -12.27 -8.10
CA GLY A 315 20.85 -11.49 -6.94
C GLY A 315 21.95 -11.37 -5.88
N SER A 316 22.05 -10.23 -5.19
CA SER A 316 23.21 -9.86 -4.38
C SER A 316 23.39 -10.62 -3.06
N VAL A 317 22.65 -11.71 -2.85
CA VAL A 317 22.93 -12.62 -1.74
C VAL A 317 23.54 -13.89 -2.33
N THR A 318 24.85 -14.06 -2.11
CA THR A 318 25.66 -15.23 -2.50
C THR A 318 25.15 -16.57 -1.96
N THR A 319 24.09 -16.54 -1.14
CA THR A 319 23.36 -17.69 -0.61
C THR A 319 21.90 -17.29 -0.45
N CYS A 320 21.01 -17.77 -1.32
CA CYS A 320 19.58 -17.82 -1.01
C CYS A 320 19.39 -19.10 -0.17
N PRO A 321 19.25 -19.04 1.17
CA PRO A 321 19.27 -20.24 2.00
C PRO A 321 18.16 -21.22 1.62
N THR A 322 17.03 -20.70 1.11
CA THR A 322 15.88 -21.48 0.67
C THR A 322 16.00 -22.04 -0.74
N CYS A 323 16.71 -21.36 -1.64
CA CYS A 323 16.95 -21.85 -3.00
C CYS A 323 17.96 -23.02 -2.98
N ASP A 324 18.98 -22.94 -2.13
CA ASP A 324 20.01 -23.97 -1.99
C ASP A 324 19.53 -25.20 -1.18
N GLN A 325 18.54 -25.02 -0.30
CA GLN A 325 17.92 -26.12 0.46
C GLN A 325 16.80 -26.85 -0.30
N ALA A 326 16.20 -26.24 -1.33
CA ALA A 326 15.24 -26.91 -2.20
C ALA A 326 15.89 -28.09 -2.98
N SER A 327 17.19 -27.99 -3.27
CA SER A 327 18.01 -29.08 -3.81
C SER A 327 18.30 -30.22 -2.83
N ALA A 328 18.02 -30.04 -1.52
CA ALA A 328 18.40 -30.98 -0.47
C ALA A 328 17.21 -31.79 0.11
N GLY A 329 16.05 -31.80 -0.55
CA GLY A 329 14.93 -32.68 -0.18
C GLY A 329 14.30 -32.38 1.19
N LYS A 330 14.53 -31.19 1.77
CA LYS A 330 13.90 -30.74 3.01
C LYS A 330 13.05 -29.49 2.73
N GLY A 331 11.76 -29.73 2.55
CA GLY A 331 10.68 -28.79 2.85
C GLY A 331 10.77 -27.39 2.22
N ALA A 332 10.64 -27.28 0.90
CA ALA A 332 10.01 -26.09 0.35
C ALA A 332 8.51 -26.23 0.64
N SER A 333 7.99 -25.47 1.62
CA SER A 333 6.54 -25.22 1.67
C SER A 333 6.19 -24.48 0.38
N ILE A 334 5.67 -25.23 -0.59
CA ILE A 334 5.06 -24.67 -1.78
C ILE A 334 3.90 -23.82 -1.28
N ILE A 335 4.03 -22.50 -1.44
CA ILE A 335 2.95 -21.54 -1.24
C ILE A 335 1.75 -22.07 -2.04
N THR A 336 0.73 -22.57 -1.35
CA THR A 336 -0.47 -23.09 -2.00
C THR A 336 -1.40 -21.90 -2.17
N PHE A 337 -1.32 -21.25 -3.33
CA PHE A 337 -2.33 -20.27 -3.72
C PHE A 337 -3.66 -20.99 -3.95
N ASN A 338 -4.64 -20.74 -3.10
CA ASN A 338 -6.03 -21.13 -3.38
C ASN A 338 -6.60 -20.15 -4.41
N ILE A 339 -6.28 -20.37 -5.68
CA ILE A 339 -6.96 -19.70 -6.78
C ILE A 339 -8.42 -20.20 -6.77
N LYS A 340 -9.38 -19.33 -6.44
CA LYS A 340 -10.81 -19.59 -6.69
C LYS A 340 -10.96 -19.93 -8.17
N LYS A 341 -11.25 -21.20 -8.49
CA LYS A 341 -11.31 -21.75 -9.85
C LYS A 341 -12.31 -20.96 -10.72
N GLY A 342 -11.80 -20.02 -11.50
CA GLY A 342 -12.47 -19.41 -12.64
C GLY A 342 -11.78 -19.82 -13.93
N LYS A 343 -12.29 -20.88 -14.58
CA LYS A 343 -11.94 -21.41 -15.92
C LYS A 343 -10.54 -22.06 -16.08
N GLN A 344 -10.56 -23.29 -16.59
CA GLN A 344 -9.40 -24.17 -16.80
C GLN A 344 -8.40 -23.57 -17.80
N CYS A 345 -7.11 -23.57 -17.46
CA CYS A 345 -6.03 -23.43 -18.44
C CYS A 345 -5.97 -24.70 -19.30
N LEU A 346 -6.26 -24.54 -20.59
CA LEU A 346 -5.99 -25.53 -21.63
C LEU A 346 -4.52 -25.43 -22.06
N ASN A 347 -3.89 -26.60 -22.20
CA ASN A 347 -2.62 -26.88 -22.87
C ASN A 347 -1.30 -26.47 -22.19
N CYS A 348 -0.77 -27.41 -21.40
CA CYS A 348 0.66 -27.72 -21.41
C CYS A 348 0.85 -29.25 -21.48
N THR A 349 0.60 -29.83 -22.65
CA THR A 349 1.13 -31.15 -23.02
C THR A 349 2.12 -30.98 -24.16
N ASN A 350 3.36 -31.41 -23.90
CA ASN A 350 4.33 -32.04 -24.80
C ASN A 350 5.74 -31.45 -24.66
N SER A 351 6.63 -32.22 -24.02
CA SER A 351 7.77 -32.80 -24.76
C SER A 351 8.50 -33.83 -23.89
N THR A 352 8.52 -35.03 -24.43
CA THR A 352 9.23 -36.26 -24.09
C THR A 352 10.71 -36.05 -23.73
N ILE A 353 11.17 -36.62 -22.61
CA ILE A 353 12.59 -36.89 -22.37
C ILE A 353 12.86 -38.33 -22.83
N ASN A 354 13.63 -38.48 -23.91
CA ASN A 354 14.22 -39.75 -24.32
C ASN A 354 15.29 -40.14 -23.31
N SER A 355 15.08 -41.23 -22.57
CA SER A 355 16.14 -41.94 -21.87
C SER A 355 16.88 -42.83 -22.86
N THR A 356 18.19 -42.65 -22.97
CA THR A 356 19.07 -43.66 -23.56
C THR A 356 20.01 -44.12 -22.46
N ALA A 357 19.70 -45.28 -21.89
CA ALA A 357 20.60 -46.04 -21.05
C ALA A 357 21.76 -46.54 -21.92
N ASN A 358 23.00 -46.36 -21.46
CA ASN A 358 24.10 -47.20 -21.89
C ASN A 358 24.79 -47.77 -20.64
N SER A 359 24.57 -49.06 -20.49
CA SER A 359 25.32 -49.98 -19.65
C SER A 359 26.73 -50.17 -20.20
N THR A 360 27.73 -50.17 -19.33
CA THR A 360 28.84 -51.13 -19.39
C THR A 360 29.39 -51.38 -17.99
N ALA A 361 29.59 -52.66 -17.72
CA ALA A 361 29.93 -53.28 -16.45
C ALA A 361 31.45 -53.48 -16.27
N ALA A 362 31.88 -53.66 -15.02
CA ALA A 362 32.94 -54.56 -14.51
C ALA A 362 33.16 -54.19 -13.02
N ALA A 363 33.23 -55.08 -12.03
CA ALA A 363 33.31 -56.53 -11.97
C ALA A 363 32.60 -57.03 -10.69
#